data_AF-A0A429ZWS8-F1
#
_entry.id   AF-A0A429ZWS8-F1
#
_cell.length_a   1.000
_cell.length_b   1.000
_cell.length_c   1.000
_cell.angle_alpha   90.00
_cell.angle_beta   90.00
_cell.angle_gamma   90.00
#
_symmetry.space_group_name_H-M   'P 1'
#
loop_
_entity.id
_entity.type
_entity.pdbx_description
1 polymer ?
#
loop_
_entity_poly.entity_id
_entity_poly.type
_entity_poly.pdbx_seq_one_letter_code
_entity_poly.pdbx_strand_id
1 'polypeptide(L)'
;MRFYYAKRKKVNDVITNEKHKRFADEWLIDMNGTRAYKVAYPHIKKDTTAKAAASRLLTDVNVKAYIDERLEEIKNERTADAQEVMEFLTSVMRGEVREPVALLDGDGHQKVVELQPSVQTRRAAAVDIGKRYALFTDKKEMDIKSVTFVDDVPLDDDD
;
A
#
# COMPACT_ATOMS: atom_id res chain seq x y z
N MET A 1 -14.24 -0.39 25.58
CA MET A 1 -13.33 0.77 25.49
C MET A 1 -13.72 1.55 24.24
N ARG A 2 -14.34 2.74 24.39
CA ARG A 2 -14.80 3.56 23.26
C ARG A 2 -13.61 4.38 22.75
N PHE A 3 -13.15 4.09 21.55
CA PHE A 3 -12.13 4.90 20.87
C PHE A 3 -12.77 6.25 20.47
N TYR A 4 -12.24 7.35 20.99
CA TYR A 4 -12.59 8.70 20.56
C TYR A 4 -12.02 8.92 19.15
N TYR A 5 -12.87 8.84 18.13
CA TYR A 5 -12.55 9.43 16.83
C TYR A 5 -12.72 10.95 16.95
N ALA A 6 -11.61 11.68 17.11
CA ALA A 6 -11.60 13.10 16.83
C ALA A 6 -12.09 13.29 15.38
N LYS A 7 -13.15 14.08 15.17
CA LYS A 7 -13.64 14.43 13.82
C LYS A 7 -12.47 14.98 13.00
N ARG A 8 -11.89 14.17 12.11
CA ARG A 8 -10.99 14.65 11.04
C ARG A 8 -11.77 15.74 10.28
N LYS A 9 -11.22 16.96 10.20
CA LYS A 9 -11.76 17.99 9.31
C LYS A 9 -11.78 17.41 7.89
N LYS A 10 -12.85 17.66 7.13
CA LYS A 10 -12.93 17.18 5.75
C LYS A 10 -11.80 17.82 4.91
N VAL A 11 -11.22 17.06 3.99
CA VAL A 11 -10.11 17.45 3.08
C VAL A 11 -10.31 18.83 2.43
N ASN A 12 -11.53 19.10 1.97
CA ASN A 12 -11.90 20.37 1.33
C ASN A 12 -11.96 21.57 2.27
N ASP A 13 -11.91 21.35 3.59
CA ASP A 13 -11.99 22.39 4.63
C ASP A 13 -10.58 22.92 5.01
N VAL A 14 -9.53 22.22 4.58
CA VAL A 14 -8.11 22.58 4.85
C VAL A 14 -7.59 23.55 3.78
N ILE A 15 -8.02 23.39 2.52
CA ILE A 15 -7.60 24.23 1.41
C ILE A 15 -8.76 25.10 0.90
N THR A 16 -8.79 26.36 1.30
CA THR A 16 -9.88 27.30 0.96
C THR A 16 -9.66 28.04 -0.36
N ASN A 17 -8.45 28.02 -0.90
CA ASN A 17 -8.11 28.68 -2.16
C ASN A 17 -8.15 27.68 -3.34
N GLU A 18 -9.11 27.86 -4.24
CA GLU A 18 -9.29 27.01 -5.43
C GLU A 18 -8.04 26.93 -6.32
N LYS A 19 -7.24 28.00 -6.40
CA LYS A 19 -5.99 27.99 -7.19
C LYS A 19 -4.92 27.11 -6.54
N HIS A 20 -4.86 27.11 -5.21
CA HIS A 20 -3.92 26.25 -4.47
C HIS A 20 -4.32 24.79 -4.63
N LYS A 21 -5.62 24.51 -4.59
CA LYS A 21 -6.15 23.17 -4.85
C LYS A 21 -5.82 22.70 -6.26
N ARG A 22 -6.11 23.52 -7.27
CA ARG A 22 -5.76 23.21 -8.67
C ARG A 22 -4.26 23.00 -8.87
N PHE A 23 -3.41 23.78 -8.19
CA PHE A 23 -1.97 23.57 -8.20
C PHE A 23 -1.61 22.19 -7.63
N ALA A 24 -2.15 21.83 -6.46
CA ALA A 24 -1.86 20.56 -5.81
C ALA A 24 -2.34 19.36 -6.66
N ASP A 25 -3.55 19.45 -7.21
CA ASP A 25 -4.11 18.41 -8.09
C ASP A 25 -3.23 18.20 -9.32
N GLU A 26 -2.77 19.27 -9.95
CA GLU A 26 -1.91 19.20 -11.12
C GLU A 26 -0.50 18.68 -10.78
N TRP A 27 0.01 19.06 -9.60
CA TRP A 27 1.29 18.58 -9.10
C TRP A 27 1.27 17.08 -8.80
N LEU A 28 0.16 16.53 -8.29
CA LEU A 28 0.02 15.11 -8.00
C LEU A 28 0.11 14.20 -9.24
N ILE A 29 -0.06 14.75 -10.45
CA ILE A 29 0.00 13.99 -11.71
C ILE A 29 1.44 13.60 -12.07
N ASP A 30 2.39 14.54 -11.97
CA ASP A 30 3.76 14.38 -12.47
C ASP A 30 4.85 14.94 -11.55
N MET A 31 4.47 15.42 -10.36
CA MET A 31 5.33 16.06 -9.35
C MET A 31 6.12 17.28 -9.88
N ASN A 32 5.67 17.88 -10.98
CA ASN A 32 6.33 19.02 -11.59
C ASN A 32 5.75 20.35 -11.09
N GLY A 33 6.41 20.95 -10.10
CA GLY A 33 5.97 22.21 -9.50
C GLY A 33 5.85 23.37 -10.49
N THR A 34 6.80 23.51 -11.42
CA THR A 34 6.80 24.63 -12.38
C THR A 34 5.62 24.52 -13.35
N ARG A 35 5.34 23.31 -13.85
CA ARG A 35 4.22 23.06 -14.75
C ARG A 35 2.89 23.24 -14.03
N ALA A 36 2.73 22.62 -12.87
CA ALA A 36 1.52 22.73 -12.05
C ALA A 36 1.19 24.18 -11.69
N TYR A 37 2.20 24.97 -11.34
CA TYR A 37 2.01 26.37 -11.01
C TYR A 37 1.55 27.21 -12.19
N LYS A 38 2.08 26.96 -13.40
CA LYS A 38 1.62 27.65 -14.61
C LYS A 38 0.17 27.32 -14.97
N VAL A 39 -0.29 26.09 -14.70
CA VAL A 39 -1.69 25.70 -14.92
C VAL A 39 -2.62 26.38 -13.91
N ALA A 40 -2.24 26.45 -12.64
CA ALA A 40 -3.02 27.12 -11.60
C ALA A 40 -2.98 28.66 -11.72
N TYR A 41 -1.87 29.22 -12.22
CA TYR A 41 -1.62 30.65 -12.34
C TYR A 41 -1.16 31.02 -13.76
N PRO A 42 -2.08 31.01 -14.75
CA PRO A 42 -1.74 31.17 -16.18
C PRO A 42 -1.14 32.53 -16.55
N HIS A 43 -1.27 33.55 -15.70
CA HIS A 43 -0.64 34.86 -15.89
C HIS A 43 0.88 34.83 -15.70
N ILE A 44 1.43 33.84 -14.99
CA ILE A 44 2.87 33.70 -14.78
C ILE A 44 3.47 32.89 -15.92
N LYS A 45 4.12 33.59 -16.85
CA LYS A 45 4.77 32.98 -18.02
C LYS A 45 6.23 32.59 -17.77
N LYS A 46 6.91 33.23 -16.80
CA LYS A 46 8.33 33.01 -16.51
C LYS A 46 8.55 31.78 -15.63
N ASP A 47 9.41 30.88 -16.09
CA ASP A 47 9.75 29.62 -15.42
C ASP A 47 10.43 29.83 -14.07
N THR A 48 11.34 30.81 -13.98
CA THR A 48 12.04 31.11 -12.73
C THR A 48 11.08 31.58 -11.63
N THR A 49 10.11 32.42 -11.99
CA THR A 49 9.07 32.88 -11.08
C THR A 49 8.13 31.75 -10.68
N ALA A 50 7.65 30.96 -11.65
CA ALA A 50 6.78 29.81 -11.39
C ALA A 50 7.45 28.78 -10.47
N LYS A 51 8.72 28.45 -10.70
CA LYS A 51 9.48 27.51 -9.88
C LYS A 51 9.62 27.99 -8.44
N ALA A 52 10.03 29.24 -8.24
CA ALA A 52 10.20 29.79 -6.90
C ALA A 52 8.88 29.88 -6.12
N ALA A 53 7.79 30.25 -6.80
CA ALA A 53 6.47 30.31 -6.19
C ALA A 53 5.90 28.91 -5.90
N ALA A 54 6.09 27.95 -6.80
CA ALA A 54 5.72 26.55 -6.60
C ALA A 54 6.40 25.96 -5.37
N SER A 55 7.72 26.17 -5.20
CA SER A 55 8.45 25.69 -4.02
C SER A 55 7.88 26.25 -2.72
N ARG A 56 7.50 27.54 -2.68
CA ARG A 56 6.85 28.15 -1.52
C ARG A 56 5.47 27.55 -1.26
N LEU A 57 4.71 27.32 -2.32
CA LEU A 57 3.35 26.78 -2.21
C LEU A 57 3.35 25.33 -1.72
N LEU A 58 4.35 24.52 -2.09
CA LEU A 58 4.54 23.16 -1.56
C LEU A 58 4.90 23.15 -0.07
N THR A 59 5.46 24.24 0.46
CA THR A 59 5.75 24.36 1.90
C THR A 59 4.60 24.99 2.70
N ASP A 60 3.56 25.48 2.04
CA ASP A 60 2.37 26.00 2.71
C ASP A 60 1.66 24.88 3.48
N VAL A 61 1.31 25.13 4.74
CA VAL A 61 0.78 24.12 5.66
C VAL A 61 -0.51 23.49 5.12
N ASN A 62 -1.38 24.29 4.50
CA ASN A 62 -2.67 23.81 4.01
C ASN A 62 -2.50 23.01 2.72
N VAL A 63 -1.64 23.47 1.82
CA VAL A 63 -1.34 22.77 0.56
C VAL A 63 -0.64 21.45 0.82
N LYS A 64 0.35 21.45 1.72
CA LYS A 64 1.07 20.24 2.12
C LYS A 64 0.12 19.23 2.75
N ALA A 65 -0.71 19.64 3.69
CA ALA A 65 -1.68 18.75 4.32
C ALA A 65 -2.64 18.12 3.29
N TYR A 66 -3.12 18.90 2.32
CA TYR A 66 -3.95 18.39 1.23
C TYR A 66 -3.21 17.37 0.35
N ILE A 67 -1.96 17.66 -0.03
CA ILE A 67 -1.13 16.74 -0.84
C ILE A 67 -0.87 15.43 -0.08
N ASP A 68 -0.48 15.51 1.20
CA ASP A 68 -0.17 14.35 2.02
C ASP A 68 -1.40 13.44 2.16
N GLU A 69 -2.58 14.02 2.38
CA GLU A 69 -3.84 13.26 2.46
C GLU A 69 -4.20 12.60 1.13
N ARG A 70 -4.10 13.33 0.00
CA ARG A 70 -4.35 12.76 -1.34
C ARG A 70 -3.36 11.64 -1.68
N LEU A 71 -2.11 11.74 -1.25
CA LEU A 71 -1.12 10.68 -1.41
C LEU A 71 -1.46 9.46 -0.53
N GLU A 72 -1.95 9.66 0.68
CA GLU A 72 -2.43 8.59 1.57
C GLU A 72 -3.65 7.87 0.96
N GLU A 73 -4.61 8.63 0.40
CA GLU A 73 -5.75 8.08 -0.34
C GLU A 73 -5.31 7.25 -1.55
N ILE A 74 -4.43 7.80 -2.41
CA ILE A 74 -3.91 7.09 -3.59
C ILE A 74 -3.14 5.83 -3.18
N LYS A 75 -2.38 5.90 -2.08
CA LYS A 75 -1.64 4.76 -1.56
C LYS A 75 -2.60 3.65 -1.13
N ASN A 76 -3.63 3.99 -0.38
CA ASN A 76 -4.64 3.03 0.10
C ASN A 76 -5.45 2.45 -1.08
N GLU A 77 -5.79 3.25 -2.09
CA GLU A 77 -6.52 2.75 -3.27
C GLU A 77 -5.70 1.79 -4.16
N ARG A 78 -4.37 2.01 -4.26
CA ARG A 78 -3.51 1.26 -5.19
C ARG A 78 -2.76 0.11 -4.53
N THR A 79 -2.59 0.12 -3.22
CA THR A 79 -1.77 -0.86 -2.50
C THR A 79 -2.35 -1.15 -1.14
N ALA A 80 -2.74 -2.41 -0.94
CA ALA A 80 -3.18 -2.85 0.37
C ALA A 80 -2.04 -2.79 1.39
N ASP A 81 -2.28 -2.12 2.51
CA ASP A 81 -1.32 -2.11 3.61
C ASP A 81 -1.39 -3.39 4.45
N ALA A 82 -0.45 -3.57 5.38
CA ALA A 82 -0.41 -4.79 6.19
C ALA A 82 -1.66 -4.98 7.06
N GLN A 83 -2.31 -3.89 7.49
CA GLN A 83 -3.52 -3.94 8.30
C GLN A 83 -4.72 -4.35 7.43
N GLU A 84 -4.86 -3.75 6.26
CA GLU A 84 -5.90 -4.07 5.28
C GLU A 84 -5.82 -5.54 4.81
N VAL A 85 -4.61 -6.03 4.54
CA VAL A 85 -4.39 -7.45 4.21
C VAL A 85 -4.85 -8.35 5.35
N MET A 86 -4.56 -7.99 6.62
CA MET A 86 -4.98 -8.78 7.78
C MET A 86 -6.49 -8.74 8.00
N GLU A 87 -7.12 -7.59 7.78
CA GLU A 87 -8.58 -7.43 7.85
C GLU A 87 -9.28 -8.28 6.79
N PHE A 88 -8.78 -8.24 5.55
CA PHE A 88 -9.28 -9.07 4.47
C PHE A 88 -9.11 -10.56 4.74
N LEU A 89 -7.91 -11.02 5.13
CA LEU A 89 -7.69 -12.44 5.46
C LEU A 89 -8.57 -12.89 6.63
N THR A 90 -8.80 -12.02 7.61
CA THR A 90 -9.70 -12.31 8.74
C THR A 90 -11.14 -12.47 8.30
N SER A 91 -11.64 -11.59 7.43
CA SER A 91 -13.02 -11.67 6.91
C SER A 91 -13.22 -12.91 6.04
N VAL A 92 -12.22 -13.28 5.23
CA VAL A 92 -12.20 -14.54 4.48
C VAL A 92 -12.24 -15.73 5.44
N MET A 93 -11.34 -15.77 6.44
CA MET A 93 -11.29 -16.84 7.44
C MET A 93 -12.63 -17.02 8.17
N ARG A 94 -13.33 -15.92 8.46
CA ARG A 94 -14.66 -15.92 9.11
C ARG A 94 -15.82 -16.23 8.16
N GLY A 95 -15.60 -16.26 6.85
CA GLY A 95 -16.65 -16.47 5.85
C GLY A 95 -17.59 -15.27 5.70
N GLU A 96 -17.12 -14.07 6.03
CA GLU A 96 -17.89 -12.83 5.90
C GLU A 96 -17.92 -12.36 4.44
N VAL A 97 -16.87 -12.66 3.67
CA VAL A 97 -16.80 -12.38 2.22
C VAL A 97 -17.77 -13.29 1.47
N ARG A 98 -18.30 -12.79 0.35
CA ARG A 98 -19.10 -13.56 -0.62
C ARG A 98 -18.40 -13.59 -1.97
N GLU A 99 -18.47 -14.74 -2.60
CA GLU A 99 -17.88 -15.01 -3.91
C GLU A 99 -19.01 -15.45 -4.88
N PRO A 100 -19.06 -14.88 -6.09
CA PRO A 100 -20.00 -15.30 -7.11
C PRO A 100 -19.56 -16.66 -7.67
N VAL A 101 -20.38 -17.69 -7.47
CA VAL A 101 -20.14 -19.04 -7.99
C VAL A 101 -21.21 -19.39 -9.01
N ALA A 102 -20.78 -19.83 -10.18
CA ALA A 102 -21.66 -20.21 -11.27
C ALA A 102 -22.05 -21.69 -11.13
N LEU A 103 -23.32 -21.95 -10.79
CA LEU A 103 -23.87 -23.28 -10.56
C LEU A 103 -24.83 -23.66 -11.69
N LEU A 104 -24.92 -24.95 -12.02
CA LEU A 104 -25.99 -25.45 -12.88
C LEU A 104 -27.32 -25.40 -12.13
N ASP A 105 -28.37 -24.96 -12.82
CA ASP A 105 -29.73 -24.90 -12.27
C ASP A 105 -30.54 -26.19 -12.44
N GLY A 106 -30.01 -27.17 -13.20
CA GLY A 106 -30.66 -28.45 -13.48
C GLY A 106 -31.35 -28.51 -14.85
N ASP A 107 -31.62 -27.36 -15.47
CA ASP A 107 -32.27 -27.26 -16.79
C ASP A 107 -31.26 -27.00 -17.93
N GLY A 108 -29.96 -27.17 -17.63
CA GLY A 108 -28.87 -26.92 -18.56
C GLY A 108 -28.43 -25.45 -18.63
N HIS A 109 -28.96 -24.58 -17.77
CA HIS A 109 -28.51 -23.20 -17.65
C HIS A 109 -27.61 -23.01 -16.43
N GLN A 110 -26.85 -21.91 -16.44
CA GLN A 110 -25.95 -21.55 -15.36
C GLN A 110 -26.45 -20.32 -14.63
N LYS A 111 -26.52 -20.41 -13.30
CA LYS A 111 -26.92 -19.32 -12.41
C LYS A 111 -25.75 -18.92 -11.52
N VAL A 112 -25.51 -17.62 -11.41
CA VAL A 112 -24.52 -17.07 -10.46
C VAL A 112 -25.18 -16.92 -9.09
N VAL A 113 -24.56 -17.50 -8.06
CA VAL A 113 -25.02 -17.45 -6.67
C VAL A 113 -23.87 -16.98 -5.78
N GLU A 114 -24.17 -16.08 -4.86
CA GLU A 114 -23.21 -15.53 -3.87
C GLU A 114 -23.02 -16.50 -2.69
N LEU A 115 -21.91 -17.23 -2.70
CA LEU A 115 -21.56 -18.19 -1.66
C LEU A 115 -20.44 -17.68 -0.76
N GLN A 116 -20.32 -18.25 0.43
CA GLN A 116 -19.15 -18.00 1.28
C GLN A 116 -17.92 -18.74 0.71
N PRO A 117 -16.70 -18.23 0.93
CA PRO A 117 -15.46 -18.92 0.59
C PRO A 117 -15.44 -20.34 1.15
N SER A 118 -14.91 -21.30 0.39
CA SER A 118 -14.84 -22.70 0.79
C SER A 118 -14.06 -22.91 2.09
N VAL A 119 -14.30 -24.02 2.80
CA VAL A 119 -13.52 -24.37 4.00
C VAL A 119 -12.02 -24.40 3.72
N GLN A 120 -11.61 -24.83 2.51
CA GLN A 120 -10.20 -24.84 2.10
C GLN A 120 -9.63 -23.42 1.99
N THR A 121 -10.38 -22.51 1.37
CA THR A 121 -10.00 -21.09 1.25
C THR A 121 -9.88 -20.42 2.62
N ARG A 122 -10.85 -20.68 3.51
CA ARG A 122 -10.82 -20.14 4.88
C ARG A 122 -9.66 -20.71 5.70
N ARG A 123 -9.33 -21.99 5.52
CA ARG A 123 -8.16 -22.64 6.13
C ARG A 123 -6.86 -22.01 5.63
N ALA A 124 -6.74 -21.72 4.34
CA ALA A 124 -5.57 -21.05 3.79
C ALA A 124 -5.36 -19.67 4.44
N ALA A 125 -6.43 -18.87 4.54
CA ALA A 125 -6.39 -17.58 5.23
C ALA A 125 -5.97 -17.72 6.71
N ALA A 126 -6.49 -18.72 7.42
CA ALA A 126 -6.09 -19.00 8.81
C ALA A 126 -4.60 -19.35 8.95
N VAL A 127 -4.05 -20.12 7.99
CA VAL A 127 -2.62 -20.45 7.95
C VAL A 127 -1.78 -19.20 7.69
N ASP A 128 -2.18 -18.33 6.76
CA ASP A 128 -1.40 -17.14 6.46
C ASP A 128 -1.41 -16.13 7.64
N ILE A 129 -2.54 -15.99 8.33
CA ILE A 129 -2.62 -15.26 9.60
C ILE A 129 -1.71 -15.89 10.66
N GLY A 130 -1.74 -17.23 10.80
CA GLY A 130 -0.92 -17.94 11.78
C GLY A 130 0.59 -17.81 11.54
N LYS A 131 1.03 -17.76 10.28
CA LYS A 131 2.44 -17.48 9.93
C LYS A 131 2.88 -16.11 10.44
N ARG A 132 2.03 -15.08 10.32
CA ARG A 132 2.34 -13.74 10.83
C ARG A 132 2.53 -13.72 12.34
N TYR A 133 1.74 -14.50 13.07
CA TYR A 133 1.84 -14.65 14.53
C TYR A 133 2.84 -15.73 14.97
N ALA A 134 3.63 -16.30 14.05
CA ALA A 134 4.59 -17.36 14.33
C ALA A 134 3.99 -18.57 15.09
N LEU A 135 2.73 -18.91 14.81
CA LEU A 135 2.04 -20.04 15.45
C LEU A 135 2.57 -21.40 14.96
N PHE A 136 3.27 -21.41 13.83
CA PHE A 136 3.83 -22.61 13.22
C PHE A 136 5.35 -22.63 13.40
N THR A 137 5.88 -23.74 13.89
CA THR A 137 7.32 -24.01 13.97
C THR A 137 7.70 -25.05 12.93
N ASP A 138 8.52 -24.66 11.96
CA ASP A 138 9.09 -25.61 11.00
C ASP A 138 10.34 -26.25 11.60
N LYS A 139 10.31 -27.56 11.83
CA LYS A 139 11.52 -28.31 12.19
C LYS A 139 12.36 -28.51 10.93
N LYS A 140 13.55 -27.91 10.88
CA LYS A 140 14.56 -28.21 9.86
C LYS A 140 15.65 -29.08 10.48
N GLU A 141 15.77 -30.31 10.01
CA GLU A 141 16.96 -31.14 10.26
C GLU A 141 18.05 -30.66 9.29
N MET A 142 19.13 -30.10 9.83
CA MET A 142 20.31 -29.72 9.07
C MET A 142 21.40 -30.76 9.30
N ASP A 143 21.70 -31.55 8.27
CA ASP A 143 22.89 -32.39 8.24
C ASP A 143 24.11 -31.50 7.91
N ILE A 144 24.78 -31.02 8.95
CA ILE A 144 26.00 -30.21 8.80
C ILE A 144 27.16 -31.15 8.52
N LYS A 145 27.46 -31.37 7.23
CA LYS A 145 28.79 -31.90 6.84
C LYS A 145 29.83 -30.81 7.08
N SER A 146 30.57 -30.92 8.18
CA SER A 146 31.73 -30.09 8.44
C SER A 146 32.75 -30.27 7.31
N VAL A 147 33.05 -29.19 6.58
CA VAL A 147 34.15 -29.18 5.60
C VAL A 147 35.46 -29.16 6.38
N THR A 148 36.22 -30.25 6.32
CA THR A 148 37.59 -30.30 6.81
C THR A 148 38.51 -29.70 5.77
N PHE A 149 39.21 -28.61 6.10
CA PHE A 149 40.30 -28.11 5.28
C PHE A 149 41.53 -29.00 5.52
N VAL A 150 41.99 -29.70 4.49
CA VAL A 150 43.30 -30.34 4.49
C VAL A 150 44.28 -29.29 3.97
N ASP A 151 45.20 -28.85 4.81
CA ASP A 151 46.19 -27.85 4.47
C ASP A 151 47.39 -28.56 3.80
N ASP A 152 47.37 -28.62 2.46
CA ASP A 152 48.40 -29.26 1.62
C ASP A 152 49.46 -28.26 1.13
N VAL A 153 49.78 -27.24 1.94
CA VAL A 153 50.84 -26.28 1.62
C VAL A 153 52.18 -26.84 2.10
N PRO A 154 53.16 -27.12 1.22
CA PRO A 154 54.51 -27.48 1.64
C PRO A 154 55.11 -26.33 2.44
N LEU A 155 55.72 -26.64 3.58
CA LEU A 155 56.58 -25.69 4.27
C LEU A 155 57.82 -25.50 3.39
N ASP A 156 58.00 -24.30 2.84
CA ASP A 156 59.28 -23.93 2.24
C ASP A 156 60.29 -23.84 3.40
N ASP A 157 61.24 -24.78 3.40
CA ASP A 157 62.42 -24.74 4.27
C ASP A 157 63.33 -23.60 3.77
N ASP A 158 63.13 -22.39 4.29
CA ASP A 158 64.05 -21.26 4.11
C ASP A 158 65.28 -21.44 5.04
N ASP A 159 66.41 -21.86 4.46
CA ASP A 159 67.80 -21.72 4.99
C ASP A 159 68.39 -20.32 4.67
#